data_AF-K6VF44-F1
#
_entry.id   AF-K6VF44-F1
#
_cell.length_a   1.000
_cell.length_b   1.000
_cell.length_c   1.000
_cell.angle_alpha   90.00
_cell.angle_beta   90.00
_cell.angle_gamma   90.00
#
_symmetry.space_group_name_H-M   'P 1'
#
loop_
_entity.id
_entity.type
_entity.pdbx_description
1 polymer ?
#
loop_
_entity_poly.entity_id
_entity_poly.type
_entity_poly.pdbx_seq_one_letter_code
_entity_poly.pdbx_strand_id
1 'polypeptide(L)' 'CESTSDKFFKCLNENLQPHGNEKATSDGLNQCQPLKINYEKCMEEKLKKVNKNSLTFLTSYKEGNK' A
#
# COMPACT_ATOMS: atom_id res chain seq x y z
N CYS A 1 -2.25 2.65 8.43
CA CYS A 1 -0.88 2.67 7.90
C CYS A 1 -0.49 4.07 7.45
N GLU A 2 -1.19 5.09 7.94
CA GLU A 2 -1.19 6.47 7.43
C GLU A 2 0.20 7.12 7.48
N SER A 3 0.86 7.08 8.64
CA SER A 3 2.23 7.61 8.74
C SER A 3 3.24 6.90 7.81
N THR A 4 3.08 5.60 7.58
CA THR A 4 3.97 4.84 6.69
C THR A 4 3.66 5.11 5.22
N SER A 5 2.37 5.25 4.87
CA SER A 5 1.95 5.64 3.53
C SER A 5 2.43 7.04 3.19
N ASP A 6 2.31 7.99 4.11
CA ASP A 6 2.72 9.37 3.87
C ASP A 6 4.21 9.47 3.56
N LYS A 7 5.04 8.73 4.31
CA LYS A 7 6.49 8.65 4.05
C LYS A 7 6.79 8.03 2.69
N PHE A 8 6.10 6.95 2.34
CA PHE A 8 6.28 6.28 1.05
C PHE A 8 5.89 7.19 -0.12
N PHE A 9 4.69 7.77 -0.10
CA PHE A 9 4.21 8.64 -1.18
C PHE A 9 4.98 9.95 -1.27
N LYS A 10 5.44 10.49 -0.13
CA LYS A 10 6.35 11.65 -0.14
C LYS A 10 7.66 11.30 -0.85
N CYS A 11 8.27 10.15 -0.55
CA CYS A 11 9.46 9.69 -1.26
C CYS A 11 9.21 9.54 -2.76
N LEU A 12 8.07 8.98 -3.16
CA LEU A 12 7.72 8.86 -4.59
C LEU A 12 7.60 10.25 -5.25
N ASN A 13 6.94 11.20 -4.61
CA ASN A 13 6.78 12.55 -5.17
C ASN A 13 8.10 13.31 -5.28
N GLU A 14 9.05 13.06 -4.38
CA GLU A 14 10.38 13.68 -4.40
C GLU A 14 11.29 13.07 -5.47
N ASN A 15 11.16 11.77 -5.75
CA ASN A 15 12.11 11.02 -6.58
C ASN A 15 11.56 10.62 -7.96
N LEU A 16 10.24 10.63 -8.16
CA LEU A 16 9.63 10.36 -9.46
C LEU A 16 9.38 11.66 -10.20
N GLN A 17 10.09 11.82 -11.32
CA GLN A 17 9.85 12.92 -12.24
C GLN A 17 8.63 12.60 -13.12
N PRO A 18 7.66 13.53 -13.28
CA PRO A 18 6.46 13.31 -14.12
C PRO A 18 6.76 13.01 -15.58
N HIS A 19 7.93 13.44 -16.07
CA HIS A 19 8.39 13.28 -17.46
C HIS A 19 9.79 12.64 -17.53
N GLY A 20 10.08 11.68 -16.64
CA GLY A 20 11.33 10.93 -16.64
C GLY A 20 11.38 9.81 -17.69
N ASN A 21 12.58 9.27 -17.92
CA ASN A 21 12.74 8.01 -18.66
C ASN A 21 12.56 6.81 -17.72
N GLU A 22 12.45 5.60 -18.28
CA GLU A 22 12.25 4.36 -17.49
C GLU A 22 13.35 4.14 -16.46
N LYS A 23 14.60 4.54 -16.78
CA LYS A 23 15.74 4.41 -15.86
C LYS A 23 15.59 5.33 -14.65
N ALA A 24 15.28 6.61 -14.86
CA ALA A 24 15.04 7.56 -13.78
C ALA A 24 13.85 7.13 -12.90
N THR A 25 12.81 6.56 -13.52
CA THR A 25 11.67 5.97 -12.80
C THR A 25 12.10 4.80 -11.93
N SER A 26 12.88 3.86 -12.49
CA SER A 26 13.41 2.70 -11.77
C SER A 26 14.31 3.13 -10.60
N ASP A 27 15.22 4.07 -10.83
CA ASP A 27 16.12 4.59 -9.80
C ASP A 27 15.33 5.28 -8.67
N GLY A 28 14.34 6.10 -9.00
CA GLY A 28 13.46 6.74 -8.01
C GLY A 28 12.62 5.73 -7.22
N LEU A 29 12.09 4.69 -7.87
CA LEU A 29 11.39 3.60 -7.20
C LEU A 29 12.31 2.81 -6.26
N ASN A 30 13.56 2.55 -6.69
CA ASN A 30 14.54 1.83 -5.90
C ASN A 30 14.92 2.59 -4.62
N GLN A 31 15.02 3.91 -4.68
CA GLN A 31 15.26 4.74 -3.49
C GLN A 31 14.12 4.64 -2.47
N CYS A 32 12.88 4.48 -2.94
CA CYS A 32 11.70 4.34 -2.07
C CYS A 32 11.36 2.88 -1.71
N GLN A 33 12.14 1.90 -2.18
CA GLN A 33 11.87 0.46 -2.00
C GLN A 33 11.79 0.02 -0.53
N PRO A 34 12.64 0.51 0.40
CA PRO A 34 12.50 0.19 1.82
C PRO A 34 11.19 0.70 2.42
N LEU A 35 10.73 1.89 2.00
CA LEU A 35 9.46 2.47 2.45
C LEU A 35 8.27 1.71 1.90
N LYS A 36 8.36 1.23 0.65
CA LYS A 36 7.37 0.33 0.04
C LYS A 36 7.17 -0.94 0.87
N ILE A 37 8.26 -1.63 1.24
CA ILE A 37 8.17 -2.84 2.08
C ILE A 37 7.45 -2.55 3.41
N ASN A 38 7.78 -1.43 4.05
CA ASN A 38 7.17 -1.07 5.33
C ASN A 38 5.66 -0.76 5.18
N TYR A 39 5.28 -0.08 4.10
CA TYR A 39 3.88 0.16 3.77
C TYR A 39 3.12 -1.14 3.51
N GLU A 40 3.67 -2.02 2.66
CA GLU A 40 3.09 -3.32 2.33
C GLU A 40 2.90 -4.20 3.58
N LYS A 41 3.90 -4.30 4.44
CA LYS A 41 3.79 -5.04 5.72
C LYS A 41 2.67 -4.48 6.60
N CYS A 42 2.60 -3.16 6.76
CA CYS A 42 1.53 -2.56 7.56
C CYS A 42 0.14 -2.85 6.97
N MET A 43 0.00 -2.76 5.65
CA MET A 43 -1.26 -3.06 4.97
C MET A 43 -1.64 -4.52 5.11
N GLU A 44 -0.68 -5.43 4.96
CA GLU A 44 -0.89 -6.87 5.16
C GLU A 44 -1.36 -7.17 6.60
N GLU A 45 -0.74 -6.57 7.62
CA GLU A 45 -1.18 -6.73 9.01
C GLU A 45 -2.59 -6.18 9.25
N LYS A 46 -2.92 -5.02 8.67
CA LYS A 46 -4.26 -4.43 8.77
C LYS A 46 -5.29 -5.32 8.07
N LEU A 47 -4.99 -5.84 6.87
CA LEU A 47 -5.85 -6.75 6.13
C LEU A 47 -6.03 -8.08 6.86
N LYS A 48 -4.99 -8.63 7.50
CA LYS A 48 -5.11 -9.82 8.37
C LYS A 48 -6.02 -9.56 9.57
N LYS A 49 -5.93 -8.38 10.20
CA LYS A 49 -6.84 -7.99 11.30
C LYS A 49 -8.27 -7.82 10.81
N VAL A 50 -8.46 -7.19 9.64
CA VAL A 50 -9.77 -7.08 9.01
C VAL A 50 -10.30 -8.47 8.67
N ASN A 51 -9.58 -9.36 7.99
CA ASN A 51 -10.03 -10.71 7.66
C ASN A 51 -10.41 -11.54 8.90
N LYS A 52 -9.66 -11.42 10.01
CA LYS A 52 -10.03 -12.04 11.28
C LYS A 52 -11.36 -11.52 11.84
N ASN A 53 -11.62 -10.22 11.71
CA ASN A 53 -12.86 -9.57 12.18
C ASN A 53 -13.99 -9.58 11.14
N SER A 54 -13.67 -9.80 9.87
CA SER A 54 -14.52 -9.68 8.68
C SER A 54 -14.96 -11.05 8.17
N LEU A 55 -14.46 -12.15 8.73
CA LEU A 55 -15.08 -13.47 8.56
C LEU A 55 -16.56 -13.45 8.98
N THR A 56 -16.98 -12.50 9.84
CA THR A 56 -18.39 -12.25 10.20
C THR A 56 -19.09 -11.24 9.28
N PHE A 57 -18.34 -10.37 8.59
CA PHE A 57 -18.87 -9.30 7.73
C PHE A 57 -19.01 -9.74 6.26
N LEU A 58 -18.10 -10.56 5.75
CA LEU A 58 -18.17 -11.10 4.38
C LEU A 58 -19.21 -12.22 4.27
N THR A 59 -19.52 -12.93 5.37
CA THR A 59 -20.63 -13.89 5.40
C THR A 59 -21.98 -13.18 5.37
N SER A 60 -22.15 -12.09 6.13
CA SER A 60 -23.39 -11.31 6.13
C SER A 60 -23.66 -10.57 4.80
N TYR A 61 -22.61 -10.11 4.10
CA TYR A 61 -22.78 -9.50 2.77
C TYR A 61 -23.20 -10.51 1.68
N LYS A 62 -22.83 -11.79 1.84
CA LYS A 62 -23.18 -12.85 0.89
C LYS A 62 -24.61 -13.36 1.06
N GLU A 63 -25.19 -13.26 2.26
CA GLU A 63 -26.57 -13.66 2.53
C GLU A 63 -27.62 -12.60 2.16
N GLY A 64 -27.23 -11.33 2.01
CA GLY A 64 -28.14 -10.23 1.65
C GLY A 64 -28.37 -10.00 0.15
N ASN A 65 -27.68 -10.72 -0.73
CA ASN A 65 -27.87 -10.66 -2.19
C ASN A 65 -28.58 -11.91 -2.72
N LYS A 66 -29.82 -12.11 -2.28
CA LYS A 66 -30.72 -13.12 -2.86
C LYS A 66 -32.09 -12.52 -3.14
#